data_AF-A0A7S1WTK7-F1
#
_entry.id   AF-A0A7S1WTK7-F1
#
_cell.length_a   1.000
_cell.length_b   1.000
_cell.length_c   1.000
_cell.angle_alpha   90.00
_cell.angle_beta   90.00
_cell.angle_gamma   90.00
#
_symmetry.space_group_name_H-M   'P 1'
#
loop_
_entity.id
_entity.type
_entity.pdbx_description
1 polymer ?
#
loop_
_entity_poly.entity_id
_entity_poly.type
_entity_poly.pdbx_seq_one_letter_code
_entity_poly.pdbx_strand_id
1 'polypeptide(L)'
;MEFSVNLAELVGAPTDHDGPCVGYVDERALRGSGGAALSTVLEELGRRSAAAQGLRKPVTYGSAAGLGDQRVFLLVDGRKALGLLKVGGKRLFVTGPPVLQRSFADVQGAFREIEPLCVLDFYIHERYQRSGFGRQLFDAMLDRERAVPSQLGYDRPSPKLLGFLEKHFRLNKFQPQNNNFVVFDAYFGGRSEEPAGRHRSSHLASRGATDERDEWAAAATAAKPRSGVGSALAAGRSAGDTGRAPDLFGDAWGHRRAAPTTIF
;
A
#
# COMPACT_ATOMS: atom_id res chain seq x y z
N MET A 1 -8.60 17.38 -18.53
CA MET A 1 -7.74 18.56 -18.27
C MET A 1 -6.61 18.54 -19.26
N GLU A 2 -6.22 19.66 -19.87
CA GLU A 2 -5.19 19.70 -20.91
C GLU A 2 -3.85 20.18 -20.36
N PHE A 3 -2.75 19.59 -20.85
CA PHE A 3 -1.38 19.87 -20.45
C PHE A 3 -0.55 20.30 -21.66
N SER A 4 0.61 20.91 -21.42
CA SER A 4 1.51 21.39 -22.48
C SER A 4 2.19 20.26 -23.26
N VAL A 5 2.31 19.08 -22.66
CA VAL A 5 2.99 17.91 -23.23
C VAL A 5 1.99 16.85 -23.70
N ASN A 6 2.37 16.05 -24.70
CA ASN A 6 1.59 14.89 -25.10
C ASN A 6 1.68 13.80 -24.03
N LEU A 7 0.59 13.60 -23.29
CA LEU A 7 0.56 12.64 -22.19
C LEU A 7 0.47 11.20 -22.69
N ALA A 8 -0.13 10.95 -23.85
CA ALA A 8 -0.18 9.62 -24.45
C ALA A 8 1.24 9.09 -24.71
N GLU A 9 2.08 9.89 -25.36
CA GLU A 9 3.50 9.57 -25.58
C GLU A 9 4.26 9.42 -24.26
N LEU A 10 4.00 10.32 -23.30
CA LEU A 10 4.64 10.31 -21.98
C LEU A 10 4.39 9.01 -21.20
N VAL A 11 3.22 8.39 -21.39
CA VAL A 11 2.87 7.10 -20.79
C VAL A 11 3.21 5.90 -21.66
N GLY A 12 3.92 6.12 -22.78
CA GLY A 12 4.44 5.06 -23.65
C GLY A 12 3.52 4.65 -24.81
N ALA A 13 2.49 5.44 -25.12
CA ALA A 13 1.72 5.22 -26.35
C ALA A 13 2.53 5.63 -27.59
N PRO A 14 2.29 5.00 -28.75
CA PRO A 14 2.85 5.45 -30.03
C PRO A 14 2.54 6.92 -30.33
N THR A 15 3.41 7.60 -31.06
CA THR A 15 3.25 9.04 -31.42
C THR A 15 1.99 9.32 -32.23
N ASP A 16 1.51 8.34 -32.98
CA ASP A 16 0.30 8.37 -33.80
C ASP A 16 -0.93 7.77 -33.10
N HIS A 17 -0.84 7.49 -31.79
CA HIS A 17 -1.95 6.94 -31.04
C HIS A 17 -3.12 7.92 -30.99
N ASP A 18 -4.27 7.48 -31.52
CA ASP A 18 -5.52 8.23 -31.48
C ASP A 18 -6.43 7.73 -30.36
N GLY A 19 -7.00 8.69 -29.64
CA GLY A 19 -7.97 8.46 -28.58
C GLY A 19 -7.42 8.07 -27.20
N PRO A 20 -8.31 7.64 -26.29
CA PRO A 20 -7.97 7.44 -24.89
C PRO A 20 -7.17 6.16 -24.62
N CYS A 21 -6.05 6.28 -23.93
CA CYS A 21 -5.22 5.15 -23.47
C CYS A 21 -4.87 5.23 -21.99
N VAL A 22 -4.45 4.08 -21.45
CA VAL A 22 -4.06 3.94 -20.05
C VAL A 22 -2.55 3.77 -19.94
N GLY A 23 -1.93 4.71 -19.23
CA GLY A 23 -0.56 4.67 -18.80
C GLY A 23 -0.36 4.00 -17.45
N TYR A 24 0.85 3.49 -17.20
CA TYR A 24 1.27 2.99 -15.90
C TYR A 24 2.39 3.87 -15.35
N VAL A 25 2.20 4.41 -14.15
CA VAL A 25 3.13 5.31 -13.47
C VAL A 25 3.50 4.73 -12.12
N ASP A 26 4.78 4.44 -11.94
CA ASP A 26 5.39 4.06 -10.67
C ASP A 26 6.49 5.05 -10.26
N GLU A 27 7.17 4.75 -9.16
CA GLU A 27 8.28 5.56 -8.67
C GLU A 27 9.41 5.75 -9.72
N ARG A 28 9.66 4.74 -10.56
CA ARG A 28 10.71 4.79 -11.58
C ARG A 28 10.31 5.72 -12.72
N ALA A 29 9.05 5.67 -13.15
CA ALA A 29 8.51 6.59 -14.13
C ALA A 29 8.62 8.05 -13.66
N LEU A 30 8.35 8.32 -12.38
CA LEU A 30 8.47 9.66 -11.78
C LEU A 30 9.91 10.15 -11.62
N ARG A 31 10.91 9.24 -11.60
CA ARG A 31 12.34 9.60 -11.60
C ARG A 31 12.94 9.74 -13.00
N GLY A 32 12.21 9.33 -14.03
CA GLY A 32 12.66 9.36 -15.42
C GLY A 32 12.64 10.76 -16.05
N SER A 33 13.03 10.85 -17.32
CA SER A 33 13.05 12.09 -18.10
C SER A 33 11.68 12.77 -18.20
N GLY A 34 10.59 11.99 -18.20
CA GLY A 34 9.21 12.48 -18.17
C GLY A 34 8.64 12.76 -16.78
N GLY A 35 9.42 12.51 -15.73
CA GLY A 35 8.95 12.48 -14.35
C GLY A 35 8.32 13.78 -13.88
N ALA A 36 8.93 14.92 -14.18
CA ALA A 36 8.41 16.24 -13.76
C ALA A 36 7.02 16.53 -14.34
N ALA A 37 6.76 16.16 -15.60
CA ALA A 37 5.44 16.34 -16.21
C ALA A 37 4.41 15.38 -15.59
N LEU A 38 4.77 14.12 -15.38
CA LEU A 38 3.92 13.14 -14.69
C LEU A 38 3.58 13.59 -13.28
N SER A 39 4.56 14.12 -12.55
CA SER A 39 4.38 14.72 -11.22
C SER A 39 3.30 15.80 -11.23
N THR A 40 3.40 16.79 -12.13
CA THR A 40 2.38 17.85 -12.25
C THR A 40 0.99 17.30 -12.57
N VAL A 41 0.91 16.30 -13.45
CA VAL A 41 -0.37 15.64 -13.79
C VAL A 41 -0.99 14.95 -12.58
N LEU A 42 -0.19 14.19 -11.81
CA LEU A 42 -0.64 13.49 -10.62
C LEU A 42 -1.03 14.44 -9.49
N GLU A 43 -0.32 15.57 -9.31
CA GLU A 43 -0.70 16.59 -8.33
C GLU A 43 -2.07 17.19 -8.63
N GLU A 44 -2.32 17.57 -9.88
CA GLU A 44 -3.59 18.18 -10.26
C GLU A 44 -4.74 17.16 -10.21
N LEU A 45 -4.54 15.93 -10.69
CA LEU A 45 -5.54 14.86 -10.55
C LEU A 45 -5.81 14.51 -9.09
N GLY A 46 -4.76 14.44 -8.25
CA GLY A 46 -4.87 14.16 -6.84
C GLY A 46 -5.67 15.24 -6.10
N ARG A 47 -5.43 16.52 -6.42
CA ARG A 47 -6.21 17.65 -5.89
C ARG A 47 -7.67 17.57 -6.28
N ARG A 48 -7.96 17.20 -7.53
CA ARG A 48 -9.35 17.06 -8.00
C ARG A 48 -10.05 15.85 -7.42
N SER A 49 -9.36 14.72 -7.31
CA SER A 49 -9.89 13.55 -6.62
C SER A 49 -10.26 13.89 -5.18
N ALA A 50 -9.39 14.62 -4.47
CA ALA A 50 -9.66 15.11 -3.11
C ALA A 50 -10.93 15.96 -3.06
N ALA A 51 -11.05 16.94 -3.97
CA ALA A 51 -12.21 17.82 -4.03
C ALA A 51 -13.51 17.04 -4.32
N ALA A 52 -13.49 16.11 -5.28
CA ALA A 52 -14.64 15.28 -5.64
C ALA A 52 -15.08 14.33 -4.51
N GLN A 53 -14.16 13.96 -3.62
CA GLN A 53 -14.43 13.12 -2.44
C GLN A 53 -14.69 13.94 -1.16
N GLY A 54 -14.60 15.28 -1.21
CA GLY A 54 -14.74 16.14 -0.03
C GLY A 54 -13.60 16.03 0.97
N LEU A 55 -12.42 15.58 0.54
CA LEU A 55 -11.23 15.44 1.39
C LEU A 55 -10.53 16.79 1.59
N ARG A 56 -10.03 17.03 2.81
CA ARG A 56 -9.29 18.25 3.15
C ARG A 56 -7.91 18.33 2.49
N LYS A 57 -7.29 17.17 2.26
CA LYS A 57 -5.98 17.02 1.63
C LYS A 57 -6.04 15.88 0.61
N PRO A 58 -5.27 15.96 -0.49
CA PRO A 58 -5.11 14.85 -1.42
C PRO A 58 -4.60 13.58 -0.75
N VAL A 59 -4.95 12.43 -1.32
CA VAL A 59 -4.34 11.13 -0.99
C VAL A 59 -3.37 10.65 -2.07
N THR A 60 -3.34 11.35 -3.21
CA THR A 60 -2.43 11.11 -4.33
C THR A 60 -1.62 12.37 -4.59
N TYR A 61 -0.31 12.22 -4.71
CA TYR A 61 0.66 13.30 -4.90
C TYR A 61 1.62 12.94 -6.01
N GLY A 62 2.13 13.93 -6.74
CA GLY A 62 3.08 13.74 -7.83
C GLY A 62 4.53 13.65 -7.37
N SER A 63 4.84 12.88 -6.33
CA SER A 63 6.22 12.67 -5.90
C SER A 63 6.56 11.19 -5.84
N ALA A 64 7.76 10.85 -6.33
CA ALA A 64 8.28 9.48 -6.28
C ALA A 64 8.25 8.91 -4.85
N ALA A 65 8.76 9.69 -3.89
CA ALA A 65 8.73 9.34 -2.47
C ALA A 65 7.31 9.20 -1.90
N GLY A 66 6.37 10.02 -2.36
CA GLY A 66 4.96 9.93 -1.93
C GLY A 66 4.22 8.73 -2.52
N LEU A 67 4.67 8.23 -3.67
CA LEU A 67 4.11 7.05 -4.31
C LEU A 67 4.65 5.75 -3.71
N GLY A 68 5.96 5.68 -3.43
CA GLY A 68 6.57 4.52 -2.79
C GLY A 68 6.36 3.23 -3.59
N ASP A 69 5.74 2.23 -2.97
CA ASP A 69 5.39 0.93 -3.57
C ASP A 69 4.04 0.94 -4.34
N GLN A 70 3.35 2.08 -4.31
CA GLN A 70 2.08 2.26 -5.00
C GLN A 70 2.34 2.53 -6.49
N ARG A 71 1.30 2.33 -7.29
CA ARG A 71 1.32 2.68 -8.71
C ARG A 71 0.02 3.36 -9.09
N VAL A 72 0.09 4.22 -10.10
CA VAL A 72 -1.05 4.92 -10.67
C VAL A 72 -1.24 4.47 -12.10
N PHE A 73 -2.45 4.01 -12.40
CA PHE A 73 -2.94 3.87 -13.76
C PHE A 73 -3.54 5.22 -14.16
N LEU A 74 -3.03 5.80 -15.24
CA LEU A 74 -3.36 7.15 -15.70
C LEU A 74 -4.11 7.07 -17.01
N LEU A 75 -5.37 7.52 -17.06
CA LEU A 75 -6.12 7.59 -18.31
C LEU A 75 -5.87 8.93 -18.99
N VAL A 76 -5.41 8.89 -20.23
CA VAL A 76 -5.03 10.07 -21.03
C VAL A 76 -5.63 10.00 -22.43
N ASP A 77 -5.77 11.16 -23.07
CA ASP A 77 -6.23 11.32 -24.46
C ASP A 77 -5.41 12.46 -25.09
N GLY A 78 -4.35 12.09 -25.80
CA GLY A 78 -3.30 13.00 -26.26
C GLY A 78 -2.74 13.86 -25.12
N ARG A 79 -2.99 15.16 -25.16
CA ARG A 79 -2.56 16.13 -24.11
C ARG A 79 -3.50 16.19 -22.89
N LYS A 80 -4.59 15.42 -22.89
CA LYS A 80 -5.59 15.49 -21.82
C LYS A 80 -5.38 14.37 -20.81
N ALA A 81 -5.38 14.72 -19.52
CA ALA A 81 -5.58 13.74 -18.45
C ALA A 81 -7.08 13.63 -18.14
N LEU A 82 -7.58 12.40 -18.18
CA LEU A 82 -8.99 12.05 -18.02
C LEU A 82 -9.31 11.43 -16.65
N GLY A 83 -8.34 10.76 -16.02
CA GLY A 83 -8.54 10.15 -14.71
C GLY A 83 -7.33 9.38 -14.19
N LEU A 84 -7.41 8.94 -12.94
CA LEU A 84 -6.42 8.07 -12.31
C LEU A 84 -7.05 6.94 -11.49
N LEU A 85 -6.29 5.88 -11.31
CA LEU A 85 -6.58 4.78 -10.39
C LEU A 85 -5.27 4.41 -9.70
N LYS A 86 -5.18 4.67 -8.40
CA LYS A 86 -4.01 4.35 -7.57
C LYS A 86 -4.25 3.05 -6.82
N VAL A 87 -3.26 2.15 -6.88
CA VAL A 87 -3.27 0.88 -6.15
C VAL A 87 -1.97 0.63 -5.40
N GLY A 88 -2.02 -0.20 -4.37
CA GLY A 88 -0.83 -0.61 -3.60
C GLY A 88 -1.12 -1.69 -2.58
N GLY A 89 -0.10 -2.44 -2.17
CA GLY A 89 -0.24 -3.47 -1.15
C GLY A 89 -0.55 -2.86 0.22
N LYS A 90 -1.44 -3.50 0.98
CA LYS A 90 -1.71 -3.12 2.37
C LYS A 90 -1.88 -4.35 3.24
N ARG A 91 -1.28 -4.29 4.43
CA ARG A 91 -1.53 -5.26 5.50
C ARG A 91 -2.73 -4.80 6.30
N LEU A 92 -3.78 -5.61 6.31
CA LEU A 92 -5.07 -5.29 6.91
C LEU A 92 -5.44 -6.36 7.94
N PHE A 93 -5.96 -5.91 9.08
CA PHE A 93 -6.68 -6.76 10.03
C PHE A 93 -8.17 -6.59 9.77
N VAL A 94 -8.84 -7.65 9.31
CA VAL A 94 -10.26 -7.63 8.92
C VAL A 94 -11.04 -8.74 9.61
N THR A 95 -12.31 -8.48 9.85
CA THR A 95 -13.27 -9.49 10.29
C THR A 95 -13.92 -10.12 9.07
N GLY A 96 -13.81 -11.45 8.97
CA GLY A 96 -14.46 -12.23 7.92
C GLY A 96 -15.99 -12.31 8.09
N PRO A 97 -16.72 -12.83 7.09
CA PRO A 97 -18.16 -12.99 7.14
C PRO A 97 -18.62 -13.77 8.38
N PRO A 98 -19.80 -13.48 8.95
CA PRO A 98 -20.32 -14.16 10.14
C PRO A 98 -20.35 -15.69 10.03
N VAL A 99 -20.58 -16.22 8.82
CA VAL A 99 -20.60 -17.68 8.54
C VAL A 99 -19.24 -18.34 8.85
N LEU A 100 -18.14 -17.59 8.79
CA LEU A 100 -16.81 -18.09 9.14
C LEU A 100 -16.48 -17.97 10.63
N GLN A 101 -17.32 -17.27 11.41
CA GLN A 101 -17.12 -17.12 12.85
C GLN A 101 -17.68 -18.36 13.57
N ARG A 102 -16.78 -19.24 14.05
CA ARG A 102 -17.17 -20.52 14.68
C ARG A 102 -17.71 -20.37 16.12
N SER A 103 -17.54 -19.21 16.75
CA SER A 103 -18.03 -18.89 18.10
C SER A 103 -18.08 -17.36 18.32
N PHE A 104 -19.13 -16.87 18.98
CA PHE A 104 -19.27 -15.44 19.35
C PHE A 104 -18.32 -15.01 20.48
N ALA A 105 -17.69 -15.95 21.18
CA ALA A 105 -16.81 -15.69 22.34
C ALA A 105 -15.31 -15.73 22.01
N ASP A 106 -14.93 -16.22 20.82
CA ASP A 106 -13.53 -16.37 20.43
C ASP A 106 -12.99 -15.09 19.79
N VAL A 107 -12.66 -14.11 20.65
CA VAL A 107 -12.03 -12.83 20.27
C VAL A 107 -10.73 -13.06 19.48
N GLN A 108 -10.03 -14.17 19.74
CA GLN A 108 -8.80 -14.56 19.06
C GLN A 108 -9.00 -14.97 17.59
N GLY A 109 -10.22 -15.37 17.19
CA GLY A 109 -10.58 -15.75 15.81
C GLY A 109 -11.36 -14.69 15.04
N ALA A 110 -11.70 -13.56 15.67
CA ALA A 110 -12.55 -12.53 15.09
C ALA A 110 -11.86 -11.67 14.02
N PHE A 111 -10.53 -11.57 14.05
CA PHE A 111 -9.74 -10.80 13.11
C PHE A 111 -8.74 -11.69 12.37
N ARG A 112 -8.67 -11.49 11.06
CA ARG A 112 -7.72 -12.14 10.15
C ARG A 112 -6.79 -11.08 9.59
N GLU A 113 -5.49 -11.37 9.64
CA GLU A 113 -4.49 -10.59 8.91
C GLU A 113 -4.45 -11.05 7.45
N ILE A 114 -4.55 -10.08 6.54
CA ILE A 114 -4.46 -10.28 5.08
C ILE A 114 -3.57 -9.20 4.46
N GLU A 115 -2.96 -9.52 3.32
CA GLU A 115 -2.13 -8.58 2.56
C GLU A 115 -2.61 -8.44 1.10
N PRO A 116 -3.82 -7.89 0.85
CA PRO A 116 -4.33 -7.71 -0.50
C PRO A 116 -3.65 -6.55 -1.24
N LEU A 117 -3.78 -6.58 -2.56
CA LEU A 117 -3.69 -5.36 -3.36
C LEU A 117 -4.93 -4.50 -3.07
N CYS A 118 -4.74 -3.20 -2.83
CA CYS A 118 -5.81 -2.29 -2.52
C CYS A 118 -5.98 -1.19 -3.56
N VAL A 119 -7.23 -0.83 -3.84
CA VAL A 119 -7.60 0.43 -4.51
C VAL A 119 -7.57 1.55 -3.48
N LEU A 120 -6.73 2.54 -3.71
CA LEU A 120 -6.38 3.61 -2.75
C LEU A 120 -6.88 4.99 -3.17
N ASP A 121 -7.06 5.20 -4.47
CA ASP A 121 -7.67 6.40 -5.03
C ASP A 121 -8.23 6.08 -6.41
N PHE A 122 -9.40 6.60 -6.76
CA PHE A 122 -10.00 6.35 -8.07
C PHE A 122 -10.87 7.52 -8.50
N TYR A 123 -10.47 8.15 -9.60
CA TYR A 123 -11.06 9.39 -10.06
C TYR A 123 -11.10 9.45 -11.57
N ILE A 124 -12.28 9.78 -12.10
CA ILE A 124 -12.46 10.19 -13.49
C ILE A 124 -12.95 11.63 -13.47
N HIS A 125 -12.33 12.47 -14.30
CA HIS A 125 -12.70 13.87 -14.43
C HIS A 125 -14.19 14.02 -14.75
N GLU A 126 -14.86 14.99 -14.13
CA GLU A 126 -16.32 15.03 -13.99
C GLU A 126 -17.05 14.97 -15.33
N ARG A 127 -16.54 15.70 -16.33
CA ARG A 127 -17.06 15.74 -17.71
C ARG A 127 -17.07 14.39 -18.42
N TYR A 128 -16.27 13.43 -17.96
CA TYR A 128 -16.07 12.13 -18.58
C TYR A 128 -16.60 10.98 -17.71
N GLN A 129 -17.23 11.30 -16.57
CA GLN A 129 -17.88 10.28 -15.74
C GLN A 129 -19.03 9.62 -16.51
N ARG A 130 -19.31 8.34 -16.17
CA ARG A 130 -20.37 7.53 -16.81
C ARG A 130 -20.19 7.25 -18.32
N SER A 131 -19.02 7.57 -18.88
CA SER A 131 -18.69 7.33 -20.31
C SER A 131 -17.85 6.06 -20.55
N GLY A 132 -17.88 5.09 -19.61
CA GLY A 132 -17.11 3.83 -19.74
C GLY A 132 -15.64 3.92 -19.31
N PHE A 133 -15.04 5.10 -19.25
CA PHE A 133 -13.64 5.31 -18.88
C PHE A 133 -13.21 4.75 -17.52
N GLY A 134 -14.10 4.79 -16.52
CA GLY A 134 -13.83 4.14 -15.23
C GLY A 134 -13.64 2.63 -15.38
N ARG A 135 -14.41 1.99 -16.28
CA ARG A 135 -14.27 0.56 -16.55
C ARG A 135 -12.99 0.25 -17.32
N GLN A 136 -12.68 1.03 -18.37
CA GLN A 136 -11.44 0.90 -19.13
C GLN A 136 -10.20 0.99 -18.23
N LEU A 137 -10.17 1.99 -17.34
CA LEU A 137 -9.05 2.19 -16.42
C LEU A 137 -8.92 1.06 -15.39
N PHE A 138 -10.06 0.56 -14.89
CA PHE A 138 -10.09 -0.54 -13.93
C PHE A 138 -9.69 -1.87 -14.56
N ASP A 139 -10.16 -2.18 -15.77
CA ASP A 139 -9.79 -3.40 -16.50
C ASP A 139 -8.29 -3.43 -16.81
N ALA A 140 -7.73 -2.32 -17.29
CA ALA A 140 -6.28 -2.20 -17.51
C ALA A 140 -5.46 -2.44 -16.22
N MET A 141 -5.98 -2.00 -15.06
CA MET A 141 -5.38 -2.30 -13.76
C MET A 141 -5.46 -3.79 -13.43
N LEU A 142 -6.62 -4.42 -13.58
CA LEU A 142 -6.78 -5.85 -13.31
C LEU A 142 -5.86 -6.71 -14.17
N ASP A 143 -5.76 -6.40 -15.46
CA ASP A 143 -4.93 -7.14 -16.41
C ASP A 143 -3.44 -7.03 -16.05
N ARG A 144 -2.95 -5.81 -15.81
CA ARG A 144 -1.54 -5.59 -15.47
C ARG A 144 -1.15 -6.18 -14.13
N GLU A 145 -2.02 -6.04 -13.13
CA GLU A 145 -1.79 -6.54 -11.77
C GLU A 145 -2.11 -8.02 -11.61
N ARG A 146 -2.68 -8.66 -12.64
CA ARG A 146 -3.21 -10.03 -12.61
C ARG A 146 -4.15 -10.24 -11.43
N ALA A 147 -4.96 -9.22 -11.16
CA ALA A 147 -5.81 -9.15 -9.98
C ALA A 147 -7.24 -9.54 -10.32
N VAL A 148 -7.95 -10.05 -9.32
CA VAL A 148 -9.40 -10.32 -9.40
C VAL A 148 -10.11 -9.29 -8.52
N PRO A 149 -11.19 -8.63 -8.99
CA PRO A 149 -11.88 -7.59 -8.22
C PRO A 149 -12.32 -8.02 -6.82
N SER A 150 -12.75 -9.28 -6.65
CA SER A 150 -13.15 -9.85 -5.36
C SER A 150 -11.98 -10.10 -4.40
N GLN A 151 -10.74 -10.13 -4.91
CA GLN A 151 -9.51 -10.35 -4.14
C GLN A 151 -8.77 -9.03 -3.82
N LEU A 152 -9.42 -7.88 -4.04
CA LEU A 152 -8.89 -6.56 -3.71
C LEU A 152 -9.45 -6.04 -2.39
N GLY A 153 -8.68 -5.18 -1.72
CA GLY A 153 -9.19 -4.27 -0.71
C GLY A 153 -9.55 -2.92 -1.31
N TYR A 154 -10.52 -2.22 -0.72
CA TYR A 154 -10.93 -0.89 -1.17
C TYR A 154 -10.87 0.09 0.00
N ASP A 155 -10.00 1.11 -0.07
CA ASP A 155 -9.86 2.12 0.98
C ASP A 155 -11.00 3.14 0.90
N ARG A 156 -11.89 3.14 1.91
CA ARG A 156 -13.01 4.10 2.05
C ARG A 156 -13.78 4.33 0.75
N PRO A 157 -14.28 3.28 0.06
CA PRO A 157 -14.89 3.44 -1.25
C PRO A 157 -16.12 4.37 -1.18
N SER A 158 -16.16 5.34 -2.09
CA SER A 158 -17.33 6.22 -2.23
C SER A 158 -18.58 5.43 -2.66
N PRO A 159 -19.80 5.95 -2.43
CA PRO A 159 -21.02 5.33 -2.96
C PRO A 159 -21.00 5.12 -4.49
N LYS A 160 -20.34 6.03 -5.24
CA LYS A 160 -20.14 5.89 -6.69
C LYS A 160 -19.28 4.67 -7.02
N LEU A 161 -18.22 4.41 -6.23
CA LEU A 161 -17.35 3.26 -6.42
C LEU A 161 -18.06 1.96 -6.04
N LEU A 162 -18.78 1.92 -4.91
CA LEU A 162 -19.57 0.74 -4.54
C LEU A 162 -20.59 0.35 -5.63
N GLY A 163 -21.34 1.32 -6.15
CA GLY A 163 -22.28 1.06 -7.26
C GLY A 163 -21.58 0.66 -8.57
N PHE A 164 -20.37 1.14 -8.82
CA PHE A 164 -19.55 0.70 -9.96
C PHE A 164 -19.14 -0.78 -9.80
N LEU A 165 -18.67 -1.18 -8.62
CA LEU A 165 -18.24 -2.55 -8.33
C LEU A 165 -19.40 -3.54 -8.38
N GLU A 166 -20.58 -3.16 -7.87
CA GLU A 166 -21.80 -3.95 -7.99
C GLU A 166 -22.21 -4.14 -9.45
N LYS A 167 -22.27 -3.03 -10.23
CA LYS A 167 -22.69 -3.06 -11.63
C LYS A 167 -21.77 -3.91 -12.51
N HIS A 168 -20.46 -3.77 -12.35
CA HIS A 168 -19.48 -4.33 -13.28
C HIS A 168 -18.88 -5.65 -12.83
N PHE A 169 -18.84 -5.92 -11.52
CA PHE A 169 -18.17 -7.09 -10.95
C PHE A 169 -19.04 -7.87 -9.96
N ARG A 170 -20.31 -7.48 -9.78
CA ARG A 170 -21.28 -8.14 -8.88
C ARG A 170 -20.81 -8.19 -7.42
N LEU A 171 -20.02 -7.21 -7.01
CA LEU A 171 -19.52 -7.07 -5.63
C LEU A 171 -20.43 -6.15 -4.82
N ASN A 172 -21.26 -6.73 -3.95
CA ASN A 172 -22.17 -5.96 -3.10
C ASN A 172 -22.31 -6.49 -1.66
N LYS A 173 -21.78 -7.68 -1.35
CA LYS A 173 -21.81 -8.26 0.00
C LYS A 173 -20.47 -8.08 0.70
N PHE A 174 -20.48 -7.36 1.81
CA PHE A 174 -19.31 -7.16 2.65
C PHE A 174 -19.74 -6.87 4.09
N GLN A 175 -18.86 -7.21 5.03
CA GLN A 175 -18.99 -6.80 6.43
C GLN A 175 -18.28 -5.44 6.64
N PRO A 176 -18.92 -4.44 7.26
CA PRO A 176 -18.25 -3.20 7.66
C PRO A 176 -17.05 -3.47 8.58
N GLN A 177 -15.94 -2.75 8.35
CA GLN A 177 -14.67 -2.93 9.05
C GLN A 177 -14.28 -1.66 9.82
N ASN A 178 -13.62 -1.82 10.97
CA ASN A 178 -13.17 -0.68 11.79
C ASN A 178 -12.03 0.13 11.13
N ASN A 179 -11.27 -0.49 10.24
CA ASN A 179 -10.16 0.17 9.53
C ASN A 179 -10.63 1.01 8.31
N ASN A 180 -11.95 1.08 8.06
CA ASN A 180 -12.60 1.74 6.92
C ASN A 180 -12.27 1.15 5.54
N PHE A 181 -11.55 0.03 5.47
CA PHE A 181 -11.44 -0.72 4.23
C PHE A 181 -12.71 -1.54 4.00
N VAL A 182 -13.06 -1.72 2.74
CA VAL A 182 -14.05 -2.70 2.31
C VAL A 182 -13.33 -3.86 1.67
N VAL A 183 -13.63 -5.07 2.15
CA VAL A 183 -13.26 -6.34 1.57
C VAL A 183 -14.54 -7.13 1.41
N PHE A 184 -14.86 -7.55 0.18
CA PHE A 184 -16.10 -8.26 -0.10
C PHE A 184 -16.05 -9.71 0.37
N ASP A 185 -17.20 -10.29 0.70
CA ASP A 185 -17.31 -11.66 1.22
C ASP A 185 -16.66 -12.69 0.26
N ALA A 186 -16.76 -12.43 -1.04
CA ALA A 186 -16.15 -13.22 -2.10
C ALA A 186 -14.61 -13.34 -1.99
N TYR A 187 -13.95 -12.42 -1.25
CA TYR A 187 -12.53 -12.53 -0.91
C TYR A 187 -12.24 -13.85 -0.19
N PHE A 188 -13.13 -14.23 0.72
CA PHE A 188 -12.94 -15.37 1.63
C PHE A 188 -13.41 -16.71 1.07
N GLY A 189 -14.23 -16.70 0.01
CA GLY A 189 -14.81 -17.92 -0.57
C GLY A 189 -13.86 -18.75 -1.45
N GLY A 190 -12.67 -18.24 -1.77
CA GLY A 190 -11.70 -18.88 -2.69
C GLY A 190 -10.48 -19.53 -2.04
N ARG A 191 -10.36 -19.46 -0.72
CA ARG A 191 -9.33 -20.20 0.02
C ARG A 191 -9.99 -21.37 0.72
N SER A 192 -10.08 -22.51 0.04
CA SER A 192 -9.96 -23.79 0.75
C SER A 192 -8.75 -23.63 1.66
N GLU A 193 -8.98 -23.71 2.97
CA GLU A 193 -7.92 -23.69 3.97
C GLU A 193 -6.95 -24.83 3.65
N GLU A 194 -5.89 -24.54 2.89
CA GLU A 194 -4.69 -25.35 2.95
C GLU A 194 -4.24 -25.27 4.42
N PRO A 195 -4.26 -26.39 5.15
CA PRO A 195 -3.87 -26.39 6.55
C PRO A 195 -2.43 -25.91 6.58
N ALA A 196 -2.18 -24.84 7.35
CA ALA A 196 -0.87 -24.25 7.54
C ALA A 196 0.18 -25.37 7.64
N GLY A 197 0.97 -25.49 6.58
CA GLY A 197 2.03 -26.48 6.46
C GLY A 197 2.89 -26.38 7.70
N ARG A 198 2.79 -27.41 8.53
CA ARG A 198 3.69 -27.68 9.64
C ARG A 198 5.09 -27.69 9.04
N HIS A 199 5.80 -26.57 9.15
CA HIS A 199 7.25 -26.52 8.92
C HIS A 199 7.85 -27.52 9.91
N ARG A 200 8.02 -28.76 9.46
CA ARG A 200 8.83 -29.77 10.12
C ARG A 200 10.27 -29.31 9.91
N SER A 201 10.81 -28.59 10.88
CA SER A 201 12.25 -28.61 11.09
C SER A 201 12.61 -30.05 11.42
N SER A 202 13.13 -30.74 10.42
CA SER A 202 13.95 -31.92 10.63
C SER A 202 15.26 -31.47 11.29
N HIS A 203 15.89 -32.39 12.04
CA HIS A 203 17.21 -32.32 12.69
C HIS A 203 17.18 -31.80 14.14
N LEU A 204 16.98 -32.69 15.12
CA LEU A 204 18.08 -33.48 15.73
C LEU A 204 17.50 -34.30 16.90
N ALA A 205 17.36 -35.62 16.71
CA ALA A 205 17.20 -36.56 17.80
C ALA A 205 18.58 -37.14 18.15
N SER A 206 19.01 -36.96 19.39
CA SER A 206 19.64 -37.99 20.24
C SER A 206 20.68 -37.40 21.22
N ARG A 207 20.41 -37.61 22.51
CA ARG A 207 21.35 -37.80 23.63
C ARG A 207 20.50 -38.02 24.89
N GLY A 208 20.58 -39.14 25.60
CA GLY A 208 21.40 -40.33 25.44
C GLY A 208 20.91 -41.44 26.38
N ALA A 209 21.45 -42.63 26.19
CA ALA A 209 21.48 -43.69 27.18
C ALA A 209 22.80 -44.46 26.97
N THR A 210 23.41 -44.84 28.09
CA THR A 210 24.61 -45.66 28.30
C THR A 210 24.57 -46.96 27.45
N ASP A 211 25.66 -47.61 27.07
CA ASP A 211 26.68 -48.20 27.94
C ASP A 211 27.80 -48.85 27.09
N GLU A 212 28.96 -49.03 27.72
CA GLU A 212 29.96 -50.09 27.49
C GLU A 212 30.70 -50.32 26.14
N ARG A 213 32.05 -50.31 26.29
CA ARG A 213 33.09 -51.15 25.64
C ARG A 213 33.47 -50.85 24.17
N ASP A 214 34.67 -50.28 23.99
CA ASP A 214 35.84 -51.05 23.53
C ASP A 214 37.09 -50.16 23.38
N GLU A 215 38.17 -50.62 24.00
CA GLU A 215 39.54 -50.13 23.86
C GLU A 215 40.15 -50.55 22.52
N TRP A 216 41.00 -49.71 21.92
CA TRP A 216 42.33 -50.08 21.37
C TRP A 216 43.00 -48.91 20.63
N ALA A 217 44.21 -48.57 21.12
CA ALA A 217 45.39 -47.98 20.44
C ALA A 217 45.21 -46.65 19.68
N ALA A 218 45.85 -45.55 20.10
CA ALA A 218 47.30 -45.22 19.98
C ALA A 218 47.36 -43.89 19.18
N ALA A 219 48.23 -42.92 19.39
CA ALA A 219 49.33 -42.67 20.31
C ALA A 219 49.52 -41.13 20.37
N ALA A 220 50.20 -40.67 21.43
CA ALA A 220 51.24 -39.63 21.44
C ALA A 220 51.16 -38.47 20.40
N THR A 221 51.29 -37.18 20.74
CA THR A 221 52.16 -36.57 21.75
C THR A 221 51.95 -35.05 21.76
N ALA A 222 51.94 -34.50 22.98
CA ALA A 222 52.62 -33.28 23.43
C ALA A 222 52.34 -31.89 22.80
N ALA A 223 51.97 -30.97 23.72
CA ALA A 223 52.62 -29.69 24.00
C ALA A 223 51.79 -28.39 23.79
N LYS A 224 51.45 -27.77 24.93
CA LYS A 224 51.23 -26.32 25.14
C LYS A 224 52.57 -25.71 25.60
N PRO A 225 52.87 -24.42 25.41
CA PRO A 225 52.43 -23.37 26.38
C PRO A 225 52.14 -21.98 25.74
N ARG A 226 51.13 -21.20 26.21
CA ARG A 226 51.14 -20.12 27.23
C ARG A 226 52.10 -18.92 26.99
N SER A 227 51.52 -17.74 26.76
CA SER A 227 51.72 -16.44 27.43
C SER A 227 51.04 -15.36 26.56
N GLY A 228 50.56 -14.20 27.01
CA GLY A 228 50.74 -13.49 28.25
C GLY A 228 49.71 -12.36 28.38
N VAL A 229 49.75 -11.70 29.53
CA VAL A 229 48.83 -10.69 30.06
C VAL A 229 49.39 -9.28 29.83
N GLY A 230 48.53 -8.29 29.62
CA GLY A 230 48.77 -6.86 29.83
C GLY A 230 47.47 -6.10 29.51
N SER A 231 46.71 -5.59 30.50
CA SER A 231 46.91 -4.36 31.28
C SER A 231 46.86 -3.11 30.40
N ALA A 232 46.21 -1.98 30.70
CA ALA A 232 45.18 -1.51 31.63
C ALA A 232 45.04 0.01 31.35
N LEU A 233 43.99 0.63 31.92
CA LEU A 233 43.82 2.07 32.20
C LEU A 233 43.50 3.01 31.02
N ALA A 234 42.86 4.17 31.20
CA ALA A 234 41.85 4.72 32.12
C ALA A 234 41.73 6.23 31.79
N ALA A 235 40.55 6.81 32.07
CA ALA A 235 40.29 8.23 32.32
C ALA A 235 40.41 9.21 31.11
N GLY A 236 39.60 10.25 30.97
CA GLY A 236 38.50 10.80 31.76
C GLY A 236 38.19 12.24 31.30
N ARG A 237 36.93 12.69 31.51
CA ARG A 237 36.43 14.04 31.92
C ARG A 237 36.92 15.31 31.13
N SER A 238 36.19 16.41 30.92
CA SER A 238 34.93 17.00 31.46
C SER A 238 34.48 18.21 30.61
N ALA A 239 33.25 18.68 30.89
CA ALA A 239 32.74 20.08 30.94
C ALA A 239 32.64 20.87 29.62
N GLY A 240 31.45 21.36 29.23
CA GLY A 240 30.77 22.60 29.68
C GLY A 240 30.77 23.57 28.48
N ASP A 241 29.86 24.49 28.18
CA ASP A 241 28.77 25.16 28.86
C ASP A 241 28.02 26.05 27.80
N THR A 242 26.81 26.51 28.17
CA THR A 242 26.04 27.70 27.75
C THR A 242 25.60 28.01 26.30
N GLY A 243 24.31 28.41 26.16
CA GLY A 243 23.93 29.47 25.19
C GLY A 243 22.53 29.52 24.56
N ARG A 244 21.47 29.77 25.36
CA ARG A 244 20.33 30.70 25.13
C ARG A 244 19.62 30.80 23.75
N ALA A 245 18.30 30.53 23.73
CA ALA A 245 17.34 31.02 22.72
C ALA A 245 16.11 31.64 23.42
N PRO A 246 15.54 32.76 22.94
CA PRO A 246 14.30 33.32 23.47
C PRO A 246 13.06 33.02 22.62
N ASP A 247 11.93 33.29 23.26
CA ASP A 247 10.53 32.97 22.94
C ASP A 247 9.97 33.62 21.66
N LEU A 248 9.01 32.93 21.03
CA LEU A 248 7.86 33.53 20.34
C LEU A 248 6.63 32.61 20.46
N PHE A 249 5.87 32.80 21.54
CA PHE A 249 4.46 32.40 21.65
C PHE A 249 3.60 33.62 21.27
N GLY A 250 2.67 33.44 20.33
CA GLY A 250 1.75 34.51 19.96
C GLY A 250 0.75 34.10 18.87
N ASP A 251 -0.51 34.01 19.29
CA ASP A 251 -1.70 34.42 18.56
C ASP A 251 -2.57 33.42 17.77
N ALA A 252 -3.71 33.17 18.42
CA ALA A 252 -5.04 33.54 17.94
C ALA A 252 -5.87 32.48 17.20
N TRP A 253 -6.69 31.84 18.03
CA TRP A 253 -7.97 31.25 17.67
C TRP A 253 -8.93 32.32 17.11
N GLY A 254 -9.45 32.06 15.91
CA GLY A 254 -10.49 32.86 15.28
C GLY A 254 -11.59 31.98 14.68
N HIS A 255 -12.62 31.70 15.48
CA HIS A 255 -13.89 31.14 15.01
C HIS A 255 -14.62 32.16 14.11
N ARG A 256 -14.95 31.78 12.88
CA ARG A 256 -16.18 32.28 12.21
C ARG A 256 -16.88 31.14 11.48
N ARG A 257 -18.14 30.97 11.87
CA ARG A 257 -19.16 30.17 11.20
C ARG A 257 -19.72 31.01 10.05
N ALA A 258 -19.98 30.38 8.92
CA ALA A 258 -20.95 30.86 7.94
C ALA A 258 -21.68 29.66 7.32
N ALA A 259 -23.00 29.75 7.29
CA ALA A 259 -23.97 28.73 6.89
C ALA A 259 -24.01 28.52 5.37
N PRO A 260 -24.56 27.40 4.88
CA PRO A 260 -24.67 27.10 3.46
C PRO A 260 -25.87 27.79 2.80
N THR A 261 -25.65 28.35 1.62
CA THR A 261 -26.71 28.76 0.69
C THR A 261 -27.02 27.60 -0.25
N THR A 262 -28.23 27.06 -0.11
CA THR A 262 -28.88 26.14 -1.03
C THR A 262 -29.33 26.87 -2.29
N ILE A 263 -28.82 26.51 -3.47
CA ILE A 263 -29.50 26.74 -4.76
C ILE A 263 -29.19 25.52 -5.67
N PHE A 264 -30.27 24.94 -6.19
CA PHE A 264 -30.48 23.87 -7.19
C PHE A 264 -29.27 23.21 -7.87
#